data_AF-A0AAU2EI42-F1
#
_entry.id   AF-A0AAU2EI42-F1
#
_cell.length_a   1.000
_cell.length_b   1.000
_cell.length_c   1.000
_cell.angle_alpha   90.00
_cell.angle_beta   90.00
_cell.angle_gamma   90.00
#
_symmetry.space_group_name_H-M   'P 1'
#
loop_
_entity.id
_entity.type
_entity.pdbx_description
1 polymer ?
#
loop_
_entity_poly.entity_id
_entity_poly.type
_entity_poly.pdbx_seq_one_letter_code
_entity_poly.pdbx_strand_id
1 'polypeptide(L)'
;MTFFRRRSRDRSVPPAVDPACGNETLALMLRQAEAGDWPALCAGLAAVGDPSELTWLVAGVSNVAGTEEGLAKAVADRPDSALPLLLSGARQISWAWEARTRAQAQHVSQEQWRVFGERLEVAEQQLFEVAEREPDWLAPWYFLQISGRGASLDKEAGRIRFEAALRRCPGHLDSHKQRLQQLCAKWGGSHQQMHAFARESMLAAPPGSPLGELVVLGHLERWLDLPSGADHSYLTSPDVLAELHEALGRSILHPDYVRPAGWQSAYNTFAMVFALVGEKWTARQLFEAIGPTVTESPWHYLSGDDPATTFTALRERCAK
;
A
#
# COMPACT_ATOMS: atom_id res chain seq x y z
N MET A 1 -35.30 31.77 -31.24
CA MET A 1 -35.43 31.21 -29.87
C MET A 1 -34.55 29.97 -29.77
N THR A 2 -33.30 30.16 -29.37
CA THR A 2 -32.31 29.07 -29.31
C THR A 2 -32.17 28.66 -27.86
N PHE A 3 -32.73 27.49 -27.52
CA PHE A 3 -32.65 26.91 -26.19
C PHE A 3 -31.21 26.48 -25.90
N PHE A 4 -30.53 27.21 -25.02
CA PHE A 4 -29.31 26.72 -24.37
C PHE A 4 -29.68 25.55 -23.46
N ARG A 5 -29.35 24.33 -23.92
CA ARG A 5 -29.43 23.12 -23.11
C ARG A 5 -28.35 23.23 -22.02
N ARG A 6 -28.77 23.58 -20.80
CA ARG A 6 -27.94 23.48 -19.59
C ARG A 6 -27.38 22.06 -19.56
N ARG A 7 -26.05 21.90 -19.71
CA ARG A 7 -25.34 20.67 -19.33
C ARG A 7 -25.76 20.36 -17.90
N SER A 8 -26.37 19.20 -17.67
CA SER A 8 -26.61 18.70 -16.32
C SER A 8 -25.26 18.72 -15.60
N ARG A 9 -25.21 19.37 -14.44
CA ARG A 9 -24.12 19.13 -13.48
C ARG A 9 -24.08 17.63 -13.29
N ASP A 10 -23.01 17.01 -13.77
CA ASP A 10 -22.68 15.65 -13.42
C ASP A 10 -22.75 15.58 -11.89
N ARG A 11 -23.57 14.68 -11.36
CA ARG A 11 -23.63 14.46 -9.91
C ARG A 11 -22.33 13.73 -9.58
N SER A 12 -21.24 14.49 -9.46
CA SER A 12 -19.92 13.97 -9.14
C SER A 12 -20.04 13.17 -7.85
N VAL A 13 -19.79 11.87 -7.93
CA VAL A 13 -19.71 10.99 -6.76
C VAL A 13 -18.70 11.61 -5.79
N PRO A 14 -19.07 11.81 -4.50
CA PRO A 14 -18.15 12.38 -3.53
C PRO A 14 -16.91 11.48 -3.41
N PRO A 15 -15.70 12.05 -3.24
CA PRO A 15 -14.52 11.23 -2.97
C PRO A 15 -14.74 10.42 -1.70
N ALA A 16 -14.45 9.13 -1.78
CA ALA A 16 -14.55 8.21 -0.66
C ALA A 16 -13.36 7.26 -0.72
N VAL A 17 -13.00 6.70 0.45
CA VAL A 17 -12.08 5.58 0.48
C VAL A 17 -12.80 4.39 -0.14
N ASP A 18 -12.29 3.93 -1.28
CA ASP A 18 -12.81 2.77 -1.98
C ASP A 18 -11.86 1.59 -1.74
N PRO A 19 -12.28 0.55 -1.00
CA PRO A 19 -11.46 -0.64 -0.77
C PRO A 19 -11.01 -1.33 -2.05
N ALA A 20 -11.77 -1.20 -3.15
CA ALA A 20 -11.41 -1.74 -4.46
C ALA A 20 -10.59 -0.76 -5.31
N CYS A 21 -10.43 0.50 -4.88
CA CYS A 21 -9.77 1.56 -5.63
C CYS A 21 -10.32 1.71 -7.07
N GLY A 22 -11.62 1.51 -7.28
CA GLY A 22 -12.24 1.55 -8.61
C GLY A 22 -11.89 0.38 -9.53
N ASN A 23 -11.23 -0.67 -9.02
CA ASN A 23 -10.91 -1.88 -9.77
C ASN A 23 -12.07 -2.89 -9.69
N GLU A 24 -12.67 -3.23 -10.83
CA GLU A 24 -13.82 -4.13 -10.89
C GLU A 24 -13.50 -5.57 -10.45
N THR A 25 -12.28 -6.05 -10.74
CA THR A 25 -11.81 -7.39 -10.33
C THR A 25 -11.73 -7.48 -8.81
N LEU A 26 -11.08 -6.52 -8.16
CA LEU A 26 -11.00 -6.47 -6.70
C LEU A 26 -12.40 -6.30 -6.10
N ALA A 27 -13.23 -5.43 -6.64
CA ALA A 27 -14.61 -5.25 -6.17
C ALA A 27 -15.43 -6.56 -6.23
N LEU A 28 -15.24 -7.37 -7.27
CA LEU A 28 -15.85 -8.70 -7.37
C LEU A 28 -15.31 -9.66 -6.30
N MET A 29 -14.00 -9.72 -6.14
CA MET A 29 -13.35 -10.59 -5.16
C MET A 29 -13.72 -10.24 -3.72
N LEU A 30 -13.87 -8.96 -3.39
CA LEU A 30 -14.38 -8.52 -2.10
C LEU A 30 -15.79 -9.04 -1.83
N ARG A 31 -16.70 -8.91 -2.81
CA ARG A 31 -18.07 -9.47 -2.69
C ARG A 31 -18.07 -10.99 -2.53
N GLN A 32 -17.17 -11.70 -3.22
CA GLN A 32 -17.04 -13.15 -3.09
C GLN A 32 -16.54 -13.53 -1.69
N ALA A 33 -15.57 -12.81 -1.14
CA ALA A 33 -15.09 -13.02 0.22
C ALA A 33 -16.17 -12.74 1.28
N GLU A 34 -16.92 -11.64 1.13
CA GLU A 34 -18.07 -11.30 1.99
C GLU A 34 -19.18 -12.36 1.94
N ALA A 35 -19.42 -12.95 0.77
CA ALA A 35 -20.39 -14.03 0.59
C ALA A 35 -19.86 -15.41 1.02
N GLY A 36 -18.58 -15.54 1.36
CA GLY A 36 -17.94 -16.82 1.66
C GLY A 36 -17.80 -17.75 0.45
N ASP A 37 -17.83 -17.22 -0.78
CA ASP A 37 -17.65 -17.99 -2.03
C ASP A 37 -16.16 -18.22 -2.33
N TRP A 38 -15.52 -18.98 -1.45
CA TRP A 38 -14.10 -19.35 -1.57
C TRP A 38 -13.75 -20.07 -2.88
N PRO A 39 -14.59 -20.98 -3.41
CA PRO A 39 -14.32 -21.61 -4.70
C PRO A 39 -14.21 -20.59 -5.85
N ALA A 40 -15.16 -19.65 -5.96
CA ALA A 40 -15.13 -18.66 -7.03
C ALA A 40 -13.98 -17.65 -6.86
N LEU A 41 -13.72 -17.23 -5.61
CA LEU A 41 -12.59 -16.34 -5.30
C LEU A 41 -11.25 -16.99 -5.68
N CYS A 42 -11.02 -18.24 -5.25
CA CYS A 42 -9.77 -18.94 -5.54
C CYS A 42 -9.61 -19.21 -7.05
N ALA A 43 -10.69 -19.53 -7.76
CA ALA A 43 -10.65 -19.66 -9.22
C ALA A 43 -10.28 -18.35 -9.91
N GLY A 44 -10.82 -17.22 -9.44
CA GLY A 44 -10.47 -15.89 -9.94
C GLY A 44 -9.00 -15.54 -9.70
N LEU A 45 -8.49 -15.77 -8.49
CA LEU A 45 -7.09 -15.53 -8.14
C LEU A 45 -6.13 -16.44 -8.92
N ALA A 46 -6.48 -17.71 -9.12
CA ALA A 46 -5.67 -18.66 -9.90
C ALA A 46 -5.53 -18.26 -11.38
N ALA A 47 -6.47 -17.46 -11.91
CA ALA A 47 -6.43 -16.98 -13.28
C ALA A 47 -5.53 -15.73 -13.47
N VAL A 48 -5.05 -15.12 -12.39
CA VAL A 48 -4.21 -13.93 -12.44
C VAL A 48 -2.76 -14.34 -12.73
N GLY A 49 -2.28 -13.98 -13.93
CA GLY A 49 -0.93 -14.35 -14.38
C GLY A 49 0.18 -13.43 -13.87
N ASP A 50 -0.12 -12.17 -13.51
CA ASP A 50 0.87 -11.23 -13.00
C ASP A 50 1.05 -11.40 -11.47
N PRO A 51 2.28 -11.69 -10.98
CA PRO A 51 2.50 -11.91 -9.56
C PRO A 51 2.23 -10.68 -8.68
N SER A 52 2.42 -9.47 -9.21
CA SER A 52 2.18 -8.23 -8.45
C SER A 52 0.68 -7.96 -8.32
N GLU A 53 -0.07 -8.14 -9.41
CA GLU A 53 -1.53 -8.06 -9.40
C GLU A 53 -2.15 -9.11 -8.48
N LEU A 54 -1.70 -10.37 -8.53
CA LEU A 54 -2.15 -11.41 -7.62
C LEU A 54 -1.90 -11.01 -6.16
N THR A 55 -0.70 -10.53 -5.86
CA THR A 55 -0.32 -10.10 -4.50
C THR A 55 -1.19 -8.93 -4.03
N TRP A 56 -1.46 -7.96 -4.91
CA TRP A 56 -2.33 -6.82 -4.63
C TRP A 56 -3.78 -7.23 -4.37
N LEU A 57 -4.33 -8.15 -5.17
CA LEU A 57 -5.68 -8.69 -4.98
C LEU A 57 -5.80 -9.46 -3.66
N VAL A 58 -4.83 -10.33 -3.33
CA VAL A 58 -4.80 -11.05 -2.05
C VAL A 58 -4.73 -10.06 -0.88
N ALA A 59 -3.93 -9.00 -0.99
CA ALA A 59 -3.81 -7.98 0.05
C ALA A 59 -5.11 -7.17 0.24
N GLY A 60 -5.85 -6.91 -0.83
CA GLY A 60 -7.17 -6.28 -0.75
C GLY A 60 -8.18 -7.19 -0.05
N VAL A 61 -8.25 -8.46 -0.47
CA VAL A 61 -9.20 -9.44 0.09
C VAL A 61 -8.90 -9.79 1.56
N SER A 62 -7.63 -9.83 1.96
CA SER A 62 -7.26 -10.14 3.36
C SER A 62 -7.76 -9.11 4.38
N ASN A 63 -8.21 -7.93 3.94
CA ASN A 63 -8.79 -6.90 4.81
C ASN A 63 -10.30 -7.08 5.05
N VAL A 64 -10.95 -8.08 4.45
CA VAL A 64 -12.35 -8.39 4.73
C VAL A 64 -12.43 -9.13 6.07
N ALA A 65 -12.84 -8.41 7.12
CA ALA A 65 -13.00 -8.96 8.47
C ALA A 65 -14.13 -9.99 8.55
N GLY A 66 -14.02 -10.96 9.48
CA GLY A 66 -15.05 -11.99 9.67
C GLY A 66 -14.93 -13.18 8.71
N THR A 67 -13.86 -13.25 7.92
CA THR A 67 -13.60 -14.31 6.95
C THR A 67 -12.78 -15.47 7.51
N GLU A 68 -12.34 -15.40 8.77
CA GLU A 68 -11.31 -16.27 9.34
C GLU A 68 -11.77 -17.73 9.43
N GLU A 69 -12.99 -17.97 9.91
CA GLU A 69 -13.57 -19.31 10.00
C GLU A 69 -13.83 -19.91 8.61
N GLY A 70 -14.32 -19.08 7.68
CA GLY A 70 -14.56 -19.46 6.30
C GLY A 70 -13.27 -19.86 5.58
N LEU A 71 -12.21 -19.06 5.74
CA LEU A 71 -10.89 -19.35 5.19
C LEU A 71 -10.27 -20.60 5.81
N ALA A 72 -10.38 -20.80 7.13
CA ALA A 72 -9.91 -22.02 7.78
C ALA A 72 -10.60 -23.27 7.21
N LYS A 73 -11.92 -23.20 6.97
CA LYS A 73 -12.66 -24.27 6.28
C LYS A 73 -12.21 -24.44 4.83
N ALA A 74 -12.00 -23.35 4.09
CA ALA A 74 -11.54 -23.42 2.70
C ALA A 74 -10.17 -24.08 2.56
N VAL A 75 -9.26 -23.86 3.53
CA VAL A 75 -7.97 -24.56 3.65
C VAL A 75 -8.20 -26.05 3.90
N ALA A 76 -9.07 -26.42 4.84
CA ALA A 76 -9.36 -27.81 5.16
C ALA A 76 -10.04 -28.58 4.00
N ASP A 77 -10.91 -27.92 3.24
CA ASP A 77 -11.61 -28.50 2.09
C ASP A 77 -10.69 -28.68 0.86
N ARG A 78 -9.55 -27.97 0.81
CA ARG A 78 -8.58 -28.01 -0.31
C ARG A 78 -7.13 -28.04 0.20
N PRO A 79 -6.72 -29.11 0.91
CA PRO A 79 -5.40 -29.17 1.54
C PRO A 79 -4.25 -29.13 0.54
N ASP A 80 -4.47 -29.52 -0.72
CA ASP A 80 -3.46 -29.52 -1.77
C ASP A 80 -3.30 -28.15 -2.45
N SER A 81 -4.21 -27.20 -2.22
CA SER A 81 -4.16 -25.87 -2.84
C SER A 81 -3.46 -24.87 -1.92
N ALA A 82 -2.42 -24.19 -2.44
CA ALA A 82 -1.73 -23.14 -1.71
C ALA A 82 -2.52 -21.81 -1.64
N LEU A 83 -3.49 -21.56 -2.52
CA LEU A 83 -4.23 -20.29 -2.57
C LEU A 83 -5.10 -20.01 -1.33
N PRO A 84 -5.94 -20.94 -0.84
CA PRO A 84 -6.67 -20.74 0.42
C PRO A 84 -5.73 -20.53 1.60
N LEU A 85 -4.58 -21.23 1.61
CA LEU A 85 -3.58 -21.11 2.67
C LEU A 85 -2.90 -19.74 2.65
N LEU A 86 -2.58 -19.23 1.46
CA LEU A 86 -2.06 -17.88 1.26
C LEU A 86 -3.04 -16.81 1.73
N LEU A 87 -4.32 -16.93 1.36
CA LEU A 87 -5.37 -16.01 1.81
C LEU A 87 -5.54 -16.06 3.34
N SER A 88 -5.50 -17.26 3.93
CA SER A 88 -5.55 -17.44 5.38
C SER A 88 -4.37 -16.74 6.06
N GLY A 89 -3.14 -16.96 5.60
CA GLY A 89 -1.95 -16.34 6.18
C GLY A 89 -1.96 -14.81 6.06
N ALA A 90 -2.37 -14.29 4.91
CA ALA A 90 -2.56 -12.84 4.72
C ALA A 90 -3.64 -12.27 5.66
N ARG A 91 -4.78 -12.97 5.82
CA ARG A 91 -5.86 -12.55 6.73
C ARG A 91 -5.41 -12.57 8.19
N GLN A 92 -4.63 -13.56 8.62
CA GLN A 92 -4.08 -13.61 9.97
C GLN A 92 -3.23 -12.37 10.29
N ILE A 93 -2.45 -11.88 9.31
CA ILE A 93 -1.71 -10.61 9.46
C ILE A 93 -2.68 -9.44 9.63
N SER A 94 -3.65 -9.26 8.73
CA SER A 94 -4.62 -8.16 8.84
C SER A 94 -5.38 -8.21 10.18
N TRP A 95 -5.79 -9.40 10.62
CA TRP A 95 -6.44 -9.61 11.92
C TRP A 95 -5.53 -9.26 13.10
N ALA A 96 -4.24 -9.58 13.03
CA ALA A 96 -3.28 -9.16 14.04
C ALA A 96 -3.28 -7.63 14.18
N TRP A 97 -3.12 -6.91 13.06
CA TRP A 97 -3.07 -5.44 13.07
C TRP A 97 -4.38 -4.79 13.54
N GLU A 98 -5.53 -5.41 13.26
CA GLU A 98 -6.82 -5.00 13.82
C GLU A 98 -6.85 -5.14 15.35
N ALA A 99 -6.43 -6.29 15.87
CA ALA A 99 -6.41 -6.57 17.31
C ALA A 99 -5.46 -5.66 18.10
N ARG A 100 -4.27 -5.38 17.53
CA ARG A 100 -3.29 -4.44 18.11
C ARG A 100 -3.79 -3.00 18.12
N THR A 101 -4.74 -2.69 17.24
CA THR A 101 -5.19 -1.33 16.86
C THR A 101 -4.07 -0.51 16.20
N ARG A 102 -4.42 0.64 15.62
CA ARG A 102 -3.46 1.59 15.02
C ARG A 102 -2.69 2.41 16.06
N ALA A 103 -2.94 2.20 17.36
CA ALA A 103 -2.31 2.95 18.42
C ALA A 103 -0.78 2.71 18.46
N GLN A 104 -0.04 3.70 18.97
CA GLN A 104 1.40 3.54 19.23
C GLN A 104 1.64 2.42 20.24
N ALA A 105 2.81 1.77 20.16
CA ALA A 105 3.15 0.59 20.96
C ALA A 105 2.92 0.77 22.48
N GLN A 106 3.16 1.97 23.00
CA GLN A 106 2.98 2.33 24.42
C GLN A 106 1.52 2.39 24.88
N HIS A 107 0.55 2.35 23.96
CA HIS A 107 -0.90 2.44 24.24
C HIS A 107 -1.63 1.12 23.98
N VAL A 108 -0.91 0.03 23.69
CA VAL A 108 -1.46 -1.30 23.42
C VAL A 108 -1.37 -2.15 24.68
N SER A 109 -2.50 -2.75 25.08
CA SER A 109 -2.54 -3.61 26.27
C SER A 109 -1.77 -4.93 26.06
N GLN A 110 -1.37 -5.57 27.17
CA GLN A 110 -0.66 -6.85 27.12
C GLN A 110 -1.46 -7.94 26.40
N GLU A 111 -2.78 -7.95 26.55
CA GLU A 111 -3.66 -8.91 25.89
C GLU A 111 -3.72 -8.69 24.37
N GLN A 112 -3.78 -7.42 23.93
CA GLN A 112 -3.72 -7.09 22.50
C GLN A 112 -2.37 -7.49 21.90
N TRP A 113 -1.27 -7.35 22.64
CA TRP A 113 0.05 -7.83 22.22
C TRP A 113 0.12 -9.36 22.11
N ARG A 114 -0.50 -10.09 23.05
CA ARG A 114 -0.57 -11.55 23.02
C ARG A 114 -1.32 -12.03 21.76
N VAL A 115 -2.52 -11.51 21.53
CA VAL A 115 -3.32 -11.85 20.33
C VAL A 115 -2.57 -11.46 19.06
N PHE A 116 -1.92 -10.30 19.02
CA PHE A 116 -1.09 -9.89 17.89
C PHE A 116 0.00 -10.91 17.57
N GLY A 117 0.78 -11.32 18.58
CA GLY A 117 1.85 -12.31 18.42
C GLY A 117 1.33 -13.67 17.94
N GLU A 118 0.27 -14.20 18.57
CA GLU A 118 -0.33 -15.48 18.20
C GLU A 118 -0.82 -15.50 16.74
N ARG A 119 -1.43 -14.41 16.29
CA ARG A 119 -1.91 -14.30 14.90
C ARG A 119 -0.76 -14.18 13.91
N LEU A 120 0.29 -13.44 14.25
CA LEU A 120 1.49 -13.40 13.41
C LEU A 120 2.19 -14.76 13.32
N GLU A 121 2.25 -15.52 14.42
CA GLU A 121 2.85 -16.86 14.41
C GLU A 121 2.10 -17.82 13.47
N VAL A 122 0.77 -17.85 13.55
CA VAL A 122 -0.07 -18.64 12.63
C VAL A 122 0.14 -18.17 11.19
N ALA A 123 0.21 -16.85 10.96
CA ALA A 123 0.48 -16.32 9.63
C ALA A 123 1.83 -16.79 9.08
N GLU A 124 2.90 -16.73 9.87
CA GLU A 124 4.23 -17.15 9.41
C GLU A 124 4.27 -18.63 9.08
N GLN A 125 3.69 -19.49 9.91
CA GLN A 125 3.61 -20.93 9.64
C GLN A 125 2.94 -21.20 8.28
N GLN A 126 1.76 -20.61 8.05
CA GLN A 126 1.02 -20.78 6.80
C GLN A 126 1.77 -20.18 5.59
N LEU A 127 2.37 -19.00 5.74
CA LEU A 127 3.06 -18.32 4.63
C LEU A 127 4.39 -18.97 4.26
N PHE A 128 5.12 -19.54 5.21
CA PHE A 128 6.29 -20.36 4.92
C PHE A 128 5.89 -21.66 4.22
N GLU A 129 4.82 -22.32 4.65
CA GLU A 129 4.29 -23.50 3.97
C GLU A 129 3.86 -23.18 2.52
N VAL A 130 3.23 -22.03 2.29
CA VAL A 130 2.95 -21.55 0.92
C VAL A 130 4.24 -21.32 0.14
N ALA A 131 5.25 -20.69 0.74
CA ALA A 131 6.54 -20.45 0.08
C ALA A 131 7.31 -21.75 -0.25
N GLU A 132 7.12 -22.81 0.53
CA GLU A 132 7.69 -24.13 0.27
C GLU A 132 6.97 -24.85 -0.87
N ARG A 133 5.63 -24.78 -0.91
CA ARG A 133 4.80 -25.41 -1.95
C ARG A 133 4.90 -24.68 -3.29
N GLU A 134 4.96 -23.36 -3.23
CA GLU A 134 4.93 -22.46 -4.38
C GLU A 134 6.17 -21.54 -4.37
N PRO A 135 7.36 -22.10 -4.62
CA PRO A 135 8.62 -21.37 -4.48
C PRO A 135 8.74 -20.20 -5.45
N ASP A 136 7.94 -20.10 -6.51
CA ASP A 136 8.02 -18.97 -7.45
C ASP A 136 7.05 -17.82 -7.11
N TRP A 137 6.17 -18.00 -6.11
CA TRP A 137 5.17 -16.99 -5.76
C TRP A 137 5.76 -15.82 -4.97
N LEU A 138 5.46 -14.61 -5.44
CA LEU A 138 5.83 -13.35 -4.78
C LEU A 138 5.08 -13.15 -3.45
N ALA A 139 3.77 -13.42 -3.46
CA ALA A 139 2.85 -13.11 -2.38
C ALA A 139 3.29 -13.57 -0.98
N PRO A 140 3.70 -14.82 -0.73
CA PRO A 140 4.12 -15.24 0.61
C PRO A 140 5.29 -14.41 1.15
N TRP A 141 6.27 -14.06 0.31
CA TRP A 141 7.43 -13.26 0.70
C TRP A 141 7.09 -11.79 0.92
N TYR A 142 6.08 -11.26 0.24
CA TYR A 142 5.52 -9.94 0.54
C TYR A 142 4.85 -9.93 1.93
N PHE A 143 3.97 -10.88 2.21
CA PHE A 143 3.27 -10.96 3.49
C PHE A 143 4.22 -11.25 4.66
N LEU A 144 5.24 -12.10 4.46
CA LEU A 144 6.29 -12.34 5.46
C LEU A 144 7.09 -11.07 5.79
N GLN A 145 7.22 -10.08 4.89
CA GLN A 145 7.83 -8.79 5.25
C GLN A 145 6.94 -8.01 6.22
N ILE A 146 5.61 -8.08 6.04
CA ILE A 146 4.65 -7.40 6.92
C ILE A 146 4.64 -8.05 8.30
N SER A 147 4.57 -9.39 8.38
CA SER A 147 4.63 -10.11 9.66
C SER A 147 5.96 -9.86 10.36
N GLY A 148 7.08 -9.91 9.63
CA GLY A 148 8.41 -9.71 10.18
C GLY A 148 8.62 -8.31 10.77
N ARG A 149 8.05 -7.28 10.14
CA ARG A 149 8.03 -5.93 10.73
C ARG A 149 7.18 -5.90 12.00
N GLY A 150 6.00 -6.51 11.99
CA GLY A 150 5.13 -6.60 13.16
C GLY A 150 5.81 -7.29 14.35
N ALA A 151 6.46 -8.42 14.10
CA ALA A 151 7.22 -9.20 15.07
C ALA A 151 8.56 -8.56 15.46
N SER A 152 8.93 -7.42 14.85
CA SER A 152 10.20 -6.73 15.08
C SER A 152 11.42 -7.64 14.89
N LEU A 153 11.40 -8.46 13.84
CA LEU A 153 12.54 -9.31 13.48
C LEU A 153 13.79 -8.46 13.23
N ASP A 154 14.96 -9.10 13.38
CA ASP A 154 16.21 -8.44 13.13
C ASP A 154 16.36 -8.00 11.65
N LYS A 155 17.30 -7.07 11.43
CA LYS A 155 17.52 -6.43 10.13
C LYS A 155 17.88 -7.43 9.03
N GLU A 156 18.53 -8.53 9.38
CA GLU A 156 18.99 -9.55 8.45
C GLU A 156 17.83 -10.44 8.00
N ALA A 157 16.99 -10.90 8.93
CA ALA A 157 15.75 -11.60 8.60
C ALA A 157 14.84 -10.76 7.69
N GLY A 158 14.69 -9.46 8.00
CA GLY A 158 13.96 -8.53 7.14
C GLY A 158 14.56 -8.38 5.74
N ARG A 159 15.90 -8.32 5.64
CA ARG A 159 16.62 -8.23 4.35
C ARG A 159 16.41 -9.49 3.52
N ILE A 160 16.54 -10.67 4.10
CA ILE A 160 16.39 -11.96 3.42
C ILE A 160 14.98 -12.09 2.82
N ARG A 161 13.94 -11.72 3.58
CA ARG A 161 12.54 -11.76 3.11
C ARG A 161 12.30 -10.78 1.95
N PHE A 162 12.86 -9.57 2.04
CA PHE A 162 12.82 -8.58 0.95
C PHE A 162 13.51 -9.09 -0.32
N GLU A 163 14.74 -9.62 -0.21
CA GLU A 163 15.48 -10.16 -1.36
C GLU A 163 14.79 -11.37 -1.98
N ALA A 164 14.11 -12.20 -1.17
CA ALA A 164 13.30 -13.28 -1.68
C ALA A 164 12.13 -12.75 -2.53
N ALA A 165 11.43 -11.70 -2.11
CA ALA A 165 10.40 -11.08 -2.94
C ALA A 165 10.99 -10.51 -4.25
N LEU A 166 12.13 -9.83 -4.18
CA LEU A 166 12.77 -9.21 -5.34
C LEU A 166 13.32 -10.21 -6.35
N ARG A 167 13.73 -11.41 -5.93
CA ARG A 167 14.11 -12.48 -6.88
C ARG A 167 12.95 -12.88 -7.79
N ARG A 168 11.71 -12.70 -7.33
CA ARG A 168 10.48 -13.07 -8.07
C ARG A 168 9.92 -11.88 -8.84
N CYS A 169 9.93 -10.70 -8.23
CA CYS A 169 9.51 -9.46 -8.87
C CYS A 169 10.41 -8.29 -8.42
N PRO A 170 11.48 -7.97 -9.16
CA PRO A 170 12.45 -6.93 -8.77
C PRO A 170 11.83 -5.54 -8.58
N GLY A 171 10.81 -5.22 -9.38
CA GLY A 171 10.10 -3.94 -9.37
C GLY A 171 8.90 -3.86 -8.43
N HIS A 172 8.66 -4.87 -7.58
CA HIS A 172 7.45 -4.92 -6.76
C HIS A 172 7.41 -3.81 -5.70
N LEU A 173 6.65 -2.76 -6.01
CA LEU A 173 6.54 -1.52 -5.25
C LEU A 173 6.22 -1.75 -3.77
N ASP A 174 5.26 -2.61 -3.46
CA ASP A 174 4.82 -2.76 -2.07
C ASP A 174 5.85 -3.50 -1.21
N SER A 175 6.66 -4.41 -1.77
CA SER A 175 7.83 -4.97 -1.06
C SER A 175 8.89 -3.90 -0.80
N HIS A 176 9.15 -3.02 -1.76
CA HIS A 176 10.05 -1.88 -1.53
C HIS A 176 9.51 -0.93 -0.44
N LYS A 177 8.20 -0.70 -0.37
CA LYS A 177 7.58 0.08 0.72
C LYS A 177 7.75 -0.59 2.08
N GLN A 178 7.58 -1.92 2.17
CA GLN A 178 7.83 -2.65 3.42
C GLN A 178 9.28 -2.48 3.88
N ARG A 179 10.24 -2.60 2.95
CA ARG A 179 11.66 -2.42 3.25
C ARG A 179 11.99 -0.98 3.66
N LEU A 180 11.44 0.01 2.97
CA LEU A 180 11.59 1.43 3.33
C LEU A 180 11.15 1.68 4.78
N GLN A 181 9.99 1.15 5.18
CA GLN A 181 9.49 1.27 6.55
C GLN A 181 10.44 0.65 7.58
N GLN A 182 11.01 -0.52 7.31
CA GLN A 182 12.00 -1.15 8.21
C GLN A 182 13.27 -0.31 8.38
N LEU A 183 13.60 0.54 7.40
CA LEU A 183 14.77 1.43 7.45
C LEU A 183 14.46 2.80 8.08
N CYS A 184 13.19 3.12 8.36
CA CYS A 184 12.82 4.33 9.08
C CYS A 184 13.37 4.31 10.51
N ALA A 185 13.63 5.50 11.07
CA ALA A 185 14.15 5.66 12.44
C ALA A 185 13.25 5.00 13.51
N LYS A 186 11.92 5.09 13.33
CA LYS A 186 10.92 4.47 14.22
C LYS A 186 10.99 2.94 14.30
N TRP A 187 11.71 2.29 13.38
CA TRP A 187 11.93 0.83 13.34
C TRP A 187 13.41 0.46 13.55
N GLY A 188 14.22 1.35 14.14
CA GLY A 188 15.63 1.10 14.43
C GLY A 188 16.58 1.32 13.24
N GLY A 189 16.09 1.91 12.15
CA GLY A 189 16.91 2.43 11.05
C GLY A 189 17.32 3.89 11.26
N SER A 190 17.49 4.63 10.18
CA SER A 190 17.83 6.06 10.20
C SER A 190 17.34 6.76 8.94
N HIS A 191 17.10 8.07 9.02
CA HIS A 191 16.69 8.87 7.87
C HIS A 191 17.70 8.77 6.71
N GLN A 192 18.99 8.72 7.02
CA GLN A 192 20.05 8.54 6.01
C GLN A 192 19.90 7.20 5.27
N GLN A 193 19.72 6.09 5.99
CA GLN A 193 19.54 4.77 5.38
C GLN A 193 18.24 4.69 4.56
N MET A 194 17.16 5.28 5.07
CA MET A 194 15.87 5.34 4.39
C MET A 194 15.96 6.12 3.07
N HIS A 195 16.51 7.33 3.08
CA HIS A 195 16.66 8.15 1.87
C HIS A 195 17.62 7.51 0.86
N ALA A 196 18.73 6.95 1.34
CA ALA A 196 19.66 6.23 0.47
C ALA A 196 18.98 5.06 -0.24
N PHE A 197 18.26 4.21 0.50
CA PHE A 197 17.52 3.09 -0.07
C PHE A 197 16.45 3.53 -1.08
N ALA A 198 15.68 4.57 -0.76
CA ALA A 198 14.66 5.11 -1.65
C ALA A 198 15.27 5.59 -2.99
N ARG A 199 16.37 6.37 -2.91
CA ARG A 199 17.06 6.91 -4.07
C ARG A 199 17.72 5.81 -4.90
N GLU A 200 18.42 4.88 -4.26
CA GLU A 200 19.05 3.72 -4.93
C GLU A 200 18.02 2.85 -5.65
N SER A 201 16.89 2.55 -4.99
CA SER A 201 15.82 1.72 -5.57
C SER A 201 15.18 2.39 -6.79
N MET A 202 14.92 3.70 -6.73
CA MET A 202 14.41 4.47 -7.86
C MET A 202 15.42 4.53 -9.03
N LEU A 203 16.70 4.75 -8.74
CA LEU A 203 17.73 4.88 -9.78
C LEU A 203 18.08 3.55 -10.45
N ALA A 204 18.01 2.44 -9.72
CA ALA A 204 18.23 1.10 -10.24
C ALA A 204 17.05 0.58 -11.09
N ALA A 205 15.85 1.13 -10.91
CA ALA A 205 14.67 0.71 -11.66
C ALA A 205 14.66 1.28 -13.10
N PRO A 206 14.02 0.57 -14.05
CA PRO A 206 13.76 1.12 -15.38
C PRO A 206 12.97 2.44 -15.28
N PRO A 207 13.19 3.38 -16.22
CA PRO A 207 12.33 4.55 -16.36
C PRO A 207 10.85 4.16 -16.49
N GLY A 208 9.95 4.93 -15.88
CA GLY A 208 8.52 4.57 -15.81
C GLY A 208 8.19 3.53 -14.74
N SER A 209 9.15 3.18 -13.87
CA SER A 209 8.86 2.40 -12.66
C SER A 209 8.14 3.23 -11.60
N PRO A 210 7.18 2.66 -10.84
CA PRO A 210 6.54 3.37 -9.73
C PRO A 210 7.46 3.58 -8.51
N LEU A 211 8.70 3.03 -8.52
CA LEU A 211 9.61 3.13 -7.36
C LEU A 211 10.05 4.56 -7.02
N GLY A 212 9.78 5.56 -7.87
CA GLY A 212 9.89 6.97 -7.51
C GLY A 212 9.01 7.35 -6.29
N GLU A 213 7.92 6.63 -6.04
CA GLU A 213 7.08 6.82 -4.85
C GLU A 213 7.88 6.67 -3.54
N LEU A 214 8.93 5.84 -3.51
CA LEU A 214 9.75 5.62 -2.31
C LEU A 214 10.46 6.90 -1.85
N VAL A 215 10.92 7.72 -2.79
CA VAL A 215 11.58 9.01 -2.48
C VAL A 215 10.59 9.92 -1.77
N VAL A 216 9.37 10.02 -2.31
CA VAL A 216 8.29 10.79 -1.70
C VAL A 216 7.96 10.28 -0.31
N LEU A 217 7.76 8.96 -0.15
CA LEU A 217 7.47 8.36 1.15
C LEU A 217 8.59 8.61 2.17
N GLY A 218 9.86 8.56 1.75
CA GLY A 218 10.99 8.92 2.60
C GLY A 218 10.91 10.35 3.11
N HIS A 219 10.61 11.31 2.23
CA HIS A 219 10.43 12.71 2.65
C HIS A 219 9.19 12.92 3.52
N LEU A 220 8.09 12.20 3.27
CA LEU A 220 6.90 12.26 4.10
C LEU A 220 7.15 11.68 5.51
N GLU A 221 7.91 10.58 5.62
CA GLU A 221 8.31 10.02 6.92
C GLU A 221 9.22 10.99 7.69
N ARG A 222 10.14 11.69 7.00
CA ARG A 222 10.95 12.74 7.64
C ARG A 222 10.10 13.96 8.03
N TRP A 223 9.16 14.35 7.19
CA TRP A 223 8.21 15.43 7.46
C TRP A 223 7.39 15.16 8.73
N LEU A 224 6.90 13.93 8.92
CA LEU A 224 6.17 13.49 10.12
C LEU A 224 7.02 13.52 11.40
N ASP A 225 8.33 13.38 11.29
CA ASP A 225 9.28 13.38 12.42
C ASP A 225 9.72 14.80 12.82
N LEU A 226 9.34 15.82 12.06
CA LEU A 226 9.73 17.21 12.30
C LEU A 226 8.62 18.00 13.02
N PRO A 227 8.97 18.98 13.87
CA PRO A 227 7.99 19.85 14.48
C PRO A 227 7.36 20.78 13.44
N SER A 228 6.13 21.23 13.72
CA SER A 228 5.39 22.19 12.90
C SER A 228 6.25 23.44 12.59
N GLY A 229 6.27 23.85 11.32
CA GLY A 229 7.08 24.92 10.76
C GLY A 229 8.41 24.42 10.18
N ALA A 230 9.15 23.58 10.91
CA ALA A 230 10.38 22.95 10.41
C ALA A 230 10.07 21.89 9.34
N ASP A 231 8.94 21.19 9.50
CA ASP A 231 8.38 20.21 8.58
C ASP A 231 8.11 20.82 7.19
N HIS A 232 7.46 21.98 7.12
CA HIS A 232 7.21 22.71 5.88
C HIS A 232 8.50 23.27 5.27
N SER A 233 9.38 23.84 6.09
CA SER A 233 10.68 24.37 5.64
C SER A 233 11.56 23.28 5.03
N TYR A 234 11.48 22.05 5.57
CA TYR A 234 12.17 20.88 5.03
C TYR A 234 11.60 20.47 3.67
N LEU A 235 10.29 20.23 3.58
CA LEU A 235 9.66 19.76 2.33
C LEU A 235 9.77 20.77 1.19
N THR A 236 9.86 22.07 1.50
CA THR A 236 10.00 23.16 0.51
C THR A 236 11.46 23.56 0.26
N SER A 237 12.43 22.87 0.85
CA SER A 237 13.85 23.15 0.57
C SER A 237 14.19 22.83 -0.90
N PRO A 238 15.10 23.58 -1.54
CA PRO A 238 15.43 23.38 -2.95
C PRO A 238 15.89 21.95 -3.28
N ASP A 239 16.67 21.33 -2.38
CA ASP A 239 17.17 19.97 -2.59
C ASP A 239 16.03 18.95 -2.56
N VAL A 240 15.13 19.03 -1.57
CA VAL A 240 13.98 18.12 -1.47
C VAL A 240 13.03 18.31 -2.65
N LEU A 241 12.75 19.55 -3.06
CA LEU A 241 11.94 19.81 -4.25
C LEU A 241 12.56 19.20 -5.51
N ALA A 242 13.87 19.31 -5.69
CA ALA A 242 14.57 18.69 -6.80
C ALA A 242 14.43 17.15 -6.80
N GLU A 243 14.55 16.51 -5.64
CA GLU A 243 14.36 15.06 -5.51
C GLU A 243 12.91 14.63 -5.78
N LEU A 244 11.92 15.39 -5.33
CA LEU A 244 10.50 15.11 -5.60
C LEU A 244 10.17 15.22 -7.09
N HIS A 245 10.71 16.22 -7.79
CA HIS A 245 10.54 16.38 -9.24
C HIS A 245 11.26 15.29 -10.04
N GLU A 246 12.49 14.95 -9.65
CA GLU A 246 13.22 13.82 -10.25
C GLU A 246 12.41 12.52 -10.10
N ALA A 247 11.88 12.26 -8.90
CA ALA A 247 11.07 11.10 -8.62
C ALA A 247 9.79 11.07 -9.46
N LEU A 248 9.08 12.19 -9.58
CA LEU A 248 7.87 12.31 -10.38
C LEU A 248 8.17 12.03 -11.87
N GLY A 249 9.22 12.65 -12.42
CA GLY A 249 9.60 12.55 -13.82
C GLY A 249 10.12 11.17 -14.24
N ARG A 250 10.80 10.45 -13.34
CA ARG A 250 11.26 9.08 -13.58
C ARG A 250 10.18 8.02 -13.40
N SER A 251 9.08 8.36 -12.72
CA SER A 251 7.99 7.44 -12.39
C SER A 251 6.72 7.72 -13.19
N ILE A 252 5.66 8.22 -12.55
CA ILE A 252 4.31 8.28 -13.09
C ILE A 252 4.12 9.31 -14.23
N LEU A 253 5.08 10.21 -14.44
CA LEU A 253 5.11 11.12 -15.59
C LEU A 253 6.08 10.68 -16.70
N HIS A 254 6.82 9.59 -16.51
CA HIS A 254 7.67 9.06 -17.56
C HIS A 254 6.82 8.49 -18.71
N PRO A 255 7.20 8.69 -19.99
CA PRO A 255 6.44 8.16 -21.13
C PRO A 255 6.23 6.63 -21.11
N ASP A 256 7.18 5.89 -20.54
CA ASP A 256 7.12 4.42 -20.45
C ASP A 256 6.30 3.92 -19.23
N TYR A 257 5.72 4.82 -18.43
CA TYR A 257 4.91 4.42 -17.28
C TYR A 257 3.62 3.72 -17.72
N VAL A 258 3.48 2.46 -17.32
CA VAL A 258 2.25 1.69 -17.47
C VAL A 258 1.60 1.57 -16.10
N ARG A 259 0.30 1.91 -16.01
CA ARG A 259 -0.46 1.82 -14.74
C ARG A 259 -0.59 0.35 -14.30
N PRO A 260 0.05 -0.07 -13.20
CA PRO A 260 -0.16 -1.42 -12.66
C PRO A 260 -1.50 -1.51 -11.90
N ALA A 261 -1.85 -2.72 -11.45
CA ALA A 261 -2.84 -2.86 -10.39
C ALA A 261 -2.43 -2.02 -9.17
N GLY A 262 -3.37 -1.30 -8.58
CA GLY A 262 -3.10 -0.40 -7.45
C GLY A 262 -2.34 0.89 -7.77
N TRP A 263 -2.22 1.29 -9.05
CA TRP A 263 -1.55 2.53 -9.48
C TRP A 263 -1.97 3.80 -8.71
N GLN A 264 -3.18 3.81 -8.15
CA GLN A 264 -3.75 4.89 -7.36
C GLN A 264 -2.88 5.24 -6.15
N SER A 265 -2.17 4.28 -5.56
CA SER A 265 -1.26 4.54 -4.43
C SER A 265 -0.22 5.60 -4.79
N ALA A 266 0.54 5.39 -5.87
CA ALA A 266 1.59 6.30 -6.27
C ALA A 266 1.04 7.69 -6.61
N TYR A 267 -0.09 7.75 -7.33
CA TYR A 267 -0.72 9.02 -7.67
C TYR A 267 -1.18 9.79 -6.44
N ASN A 268 -1.82 9.12 -5.47
CA ASN A 268 -2.24 9.76 -4.22
C ASN A 268 -1.03 10.25 -3.40
N THR A 269 0.05 9.48 -3.34
CA THR A 269 1.32 9.87 -2.71
C THR A 269 1.92 11.13 -3.34
N PHE A 270 2.04 11.17 -4.66
CA PHE A 270 2.53 12.35 -5.38
C PHE A 270 1.57 13.54 -5.24
N ALA A 271 0.25 13.33 -5.35
CA ALA A 271 -0.73 14.40 -5.22
C ALA A 271 -0.65 15.06 -3.84
N MET A 272 -0.52 14.25 -2.77
CA MET A 272 -0.36 14.75 -1.41
C MET A 272 0.89 15.62 -1.29
N VAL A 273 2.08 15.11 -1.67
CA VAL A 273 3.32 15.86 -1.46
C VAL A 273 3.35 17.17 -2.26
N PHE A 274 2.91 17.15 -3.53
CA PHE A 274 2.88 18.35 -4.35
C PHE A 274 1.83 19.38 -3.86
N ALA A 275 0.73 18.91 -3.28
CA ALA A 275 -0.23 19.79 -2.61
C ALA A 275 0.35 20.41 -1.32
N LEU A 276 1.17 19.68 -0.57
CA LEU A 276 1.81 20.14 0.67
C LEU A 276 2.91 21.20 0.41
N VAL A 277 3.72 21.01 -0.64
CA VAL A 277 4.77 21.98 -1.03
C VAL A 277 4.24 23.19 -1.79
N GLY A 278 2.95 23.21 -2.11
CA GLY A 278 2.28 24.36 -2.74
C GLY A 278 2.34 24.39 -4.27
N GLU A 279 2.79 23.33 -4.92
CA GLU A 279 2.79 23.21 -6.39
C GLU A 279 1.42 22.84 -6.93
N LYS A 280 0.54 23.84 -6.93
CA LYS A 280 -0.88 23.66 -7.27
C LYS A 280 -1.11 23.07 -8.66
N TRP A 281 -0.34 23.47 -9.67
CA TRP A 281 -0.54 23.00 -11.04
C TRP A 281 -0.25 21.50 -11.16
N THR A 282 0.91 21.06 -10.64
CA THR A 282 1.31 19.65 -10.59
C THR A 282 0.30 18.83 -9.81
N ALA A 283 -0.03 19.27 -8.59
CA ALA A 283 -1.00 18.60 -7.73
C ALA A 283 -2.38 18.48 -8.39
N ARG A 284 -2.85 19.53 -9.06
CA ARG A 284 -4.14 19.54 -9.77
C ARG A 284 -4.21 18.46 -10.84
N GLN A 285 -3.18 18.30 -11.66
CA GLN A 285 -3.16 17.27 -12.70
C GLN A 285 -3.23 15.86 -12.09
N LEU A 286 -2.52 15.65 -10.99
CA LEU A 286 -2.54 14.38 -10.27
C LEU A 286 -3.93 14.10 -9.68
N PHE A 287 -4.56 15.09 -9.06
CA PHE A 287 -5.94 14.95 -8.57
C PHE A 287 -6.96 14.70 -9.68
N GLU A 288 -6.82 15.34 -10.85
CA GLU A 288 -7.66 15.09 -12.02
C GLU A 288 -7.49 13.65 -12.53
N ALA A 289 -6.26 13.13 -12.52
CA ALA A 289 -5.98 11.75 -12.90
C ALA A 289 -6.52 10.71 -11.90
N ILE A 290 -6.52 11.03 -10.59
CA ILE A 290 -7.08 10.18 -9.54
C ILE A 290 -8.61 10.13 -9.59
N GLY A 291 -9.26 11.26 -9.91
CA GLY A 291 -10.71 11.36 -9.93
C GLY A 291 -11.32 11.21 -8.51
N PRO A 292 -12.34 10.37 -8.31
CA PRO A 292 -12.99 10.17 -7.01
C PRO A 292 -12.33 9.13 -6.11
N THR A 293 -11.33 8.38 -6.62
CA THR A 293 -10.77 7.22 -5.94
C THR A 293 -9.71 7.61 -4.90
N VAL A 294 -10.14 7.74 -3.64
CA VAL A 294 -9.23 8.04 -2.52
C VAL A 294 -8.68 6.74 -1.93
N THR A 295 -7.38 6.70 -1.69
CA THR A 295 -6.73 5.62 -0.94
C THR A 295 -6.64 5.96 0.55
N GLU A 296 -6.41 5.00 1.42
CA GLU A 296 -6.21 5.31 2.84
C GLU A 296 -4.83 5.97 3.10
N SER A 297 -3.77 5.33 2.61
CA SER A 297 -2.42 5.90 2.55
C SER A 297 -2.26 6.73 1.27
N PRO A 298 -1.59 7.89 1.31
CA PRO A 298 -0.89 8.50 2.45
C PRO A 298 -1.76 9.38 3.36
N TRP A 299 -3.03 9.61 3.01
CA TRP A 299 -3.85 10.67 3.62
C TRP A 299 -4.12 10.48 5.12
N HIS A 300 -4.08 9.25 5.62
CA HIS A 300 -4.13 8.98 7.06
C HIS A 300 -3.03 9.72 7.85
N TYR A 301 -1.91 10.10 7.23
CA TYR A 301 -0.89 10.94 7.85
C TYR A 301 -1.40 12.34 8.24
N LEU A 302 -2.43 12.85 7.57
CA LEU A 302 -2.97 14.20 7.80
C LEU A 302 -4.24 14.19 8.65
N SER A 303 -5.10 13.18 8.51
CA SER A 303 -6.42 13.15 9.19
C SER A 303 -6.75 11.85 9.91
N GLY A 304 -5.80 10.91 10.03
CA GLY A 304 -6.01 9.63 10.72
C GLY A 304 -7.14 8.81 10.10
N ASP A 305 -8.34 9.01 10.62
CA ASP A 305 -9.55 8.22 10.33
C ASP A 305 -10.42 8.80 9.20
N ASP A 306 -10.14 10.01 8.70
CA ASP A 306 -10.88 10.59 7.56
C ASP A 306 -9.98 11.03 6.37
N PRO A 307 -9.37 10.08 5.65
CA PRO A 307 -8.61 10.33 4.41
C PRO A 307 -9.35 11.17 3.36
N ALA A 308 -10.66 10.94 3.19
CA ALA A 308 -11.45 11.51 2.11
C ALA A 308 -11.67 13.03 2.27
N THR A 309 -11.87 13.49 3.51
CA THR A 309 -12.01 14.93 3.79
C THR A 309 -10.73 15.68 3.46
N THR A 310 -9.56 15.18 3.86
CA THR A 310 -8.28 15.84 3.58
C THR A 310 -7.94 15.85 2.10
N PHE A 311 -8.16 14.72 1.42
CA PHE A 311 -8.05 14.63 -0.03
C PHE A 311 -8.89 15.71 -0.71
N THR A 312 -10.16 15.82 -0.30
CA THR A 312 -11.11 16.78 -0.89
C THR A 312 -10.67 18.23 -0.65
N ALA A 313 -10.29 18.56 0.60
CA ALA A 313 -9.86 19.91 0.96
C ALA A 313 -8.60 20.34 0.18
N LEU A 314 -7.60 19.45 0.06
CA LEU A 314 -6.37 19.75 -0.68
C LEU A 314 -6.61 19.83 -2.19
N ARG A 315 -7.48 18.97 -2.74
CA ARG A 315 -7.90 19.04 -4.14
C ARG A 315 -8.56 20.39 -4.46
N GLU A 316 -9.49 20.84 -3.63
CA GLU A 316 -10.15 22.14 -3.79
C GLU A 316 -9.18 23.32 -3.66
N ARG A 317 -8.20 23.22 -2.76
CA ARG A 317 -7.15 24.24 -2.59
C ARG A 317 -6.26 24.37 -3.82
N CYS A 318 -5.97 23.27 -4.51
CA CYS A 318 -5.15 23.26 -5.73
C CYS A 318 -5.96 23.61 -6.99
N ALA A 319 -7.29 23.50 -6.95
CA ALA A 319 -8.16 23.89 -8.06
C ALA A 319 -8.31 25.43 -8.21
N LYS A 320 -8.02 26.18 -7.14
CA LYS A 320 -8.04 27.66 -7.07
C LYS A 320 -6.68 28.26 -7.40
#